data_AF-B1M9T4-F1
#
_entry.id   AF-B1M9T4-F1
#
_cell.length_a   1.000
_cell.length_b   1.000
_cell.length_c   1.000
_cell.angle_alpha   90.00
_cell.angle_beta   90.00
_cell.angle_gamma   90.00
#
_symmetry.space_group_name_H-M   'P 1'
#
loop_
_entity.id
_entity.type
_entity.pdbx_description
1 polymer ?
#
loop_
_entity_poly.entity_id
_entity_poly.type
_entity_poly.pdbx_seq_one_letter_code
_entity_poly.pdbx_strand_id
1 'polypeptide(L)'
;MRQHDNSQRSPSPTLAANGVPQSPLRQNAAEGHQLLVILNESRLVDTKTGGEWVSRHVGQRGGLPKGIYDLTGAARPALNATSQAYAGNVLHVSPSHVFQLTADQRGKATVVKHDRALFRHAGQDRTPAVGSQVAVVYERGQGRVQDQQHDRSR
;
A
#
# COMPACT_ATOMS: atom_id res chain seq x y z
N MET A 1 10.04 -27.41 38.30
CA MET A 1 9.73 -27.59 36.86
C MET A 1 9.31 -26.24 36.29
N ARG A 2 10.17 -25.57 35.53
CA ARG A 2 9.84 -24.30 34.86
C ARG A 2 9.37 -24.63 33.45
N GLN A 3 8.13 -24.27 33.11
CA GLN A 3 7.63 -24.38 31.75
C GLN A 3 8.18 -23.21 30.92
N HIS A 4 8.71 -23.53 29.75
CA HIS A 4 9.31 -22.59 28.82
C HIS A 4 8.19 -21.91 28.02
N ASP A 5 8.09 -20.58 28.14
CA ASP A 5 7.29 -19.72 27.27
C ASP A 5 8.02 -19.61 25.92
N ASN A 6 7.52 -20.30 24.91
CA ASN A 6 7.99 -20.21 23.52
C ASN A 6 7.20 -19.11 22.78
N SER A 7 7.38 -17.86 23.20
CA SER A 7 6.95 -16.71 22.42
C SER A 7 7.82 -16.60 21.17
N GLN A 8 7.29 -17.02 20.03
CA GLN A 8 7.83 -16.70 18.71
C GLN A 8 7.89 -15.17 18.53
N ARG A 9 9.01 -14.58 18.93
CA ARG A 9 9.36 -13.21 18.55
C ARG A 9 9.58 -13.22 17.04
N SER A 10 8.63 -12.66 16.30
CA SER A 10 8.88 -12.25 14.93
C SER A 10 10.18 -11.43 14.91
N PRO A 11 11.10 -11.64 13.95
CA PRO A 11 12.35 -10.90 13.91
C PRO A 11 12.02 -9.41 13.82
N SER A 12 12.46 -8.65 14.85
CA SER A 12 12.41 -7.19 14.82
C SER A 12 13.12 -6.71 13.55
N PRO A 13 12.54 -5.77 12.79
CA PRO A 13 13.24 -5.23 11.63
C PRO A 13 14.52 -4.55 12.08
N THR A 14 15.67 -4.97 11.55
CA THR A 14 16.97 -4.33 11.81
C THR A 14 16.89 -2.88 11.34
N LEU A 15 17.05 -1.94 12.26
CA LEU A 15 17.12 -0.51 11.95
C LEU A 15 18.55 -0.13 11.58
N ALA A 16 18.74 0.63 10.51
CA ALA A 16 19.99 1.32 10.21
C ALA A 16 20.28 2.40 11.27
N ALA A 17 21.52 2.91 11.31
CA ALA A 17 21.96 3.95 12.25
C ALA A 17 21.07 5.21 12.26
N ASN A 18 20.35 5.48 11.17
CA ASN A 18 19.43 6.61 11.03
C ASN A 18 17.97 6.28 11.43
N GLY A 19 17.72 5.14 12.10
CA GLY A 19 16.38 4.72 12.53
C GLY A 19 15.49 4.16 11.42
N VAL A 20 16.05 3.90 10.24
CA VAL A 20 15.33 3.44 9.05
C VAL A 20 15.47 1.92 8.90
N PRO A 21 14.40 1.15 8.65
CA PRO A 21 14.50 -0.31 8.55
C PRO A 21 15.33 -0.76 7.34
N GLN A 22 16.21 -1.72 7.56
CA GLN A 22 16.86 -2.50 6.52
C GLN A 22 15.83 -3.46 5.91
N SER A 23 15.55 -3.29 4.62
CA SER A 23 14.72 -4.21 3.84
C SER A 23 15.46 -4.61 2.57
N PRO A 24 15.29 -5.85 2.08
CA PRO A 24 15.86 -6.28 0.80
C PRO A 24 15.49 -5.34 -0.34
N LEU A 25 14.27 -4.77 -0.29
CA LEU A 25 13.77 -3.75 -1.22
C LEU A 25 14.68 -2.51 -1.31
N ARG A 26 15.50 -2.22 -0.29
CA ARG A 26 16.39 -1.06 -0.27
C ARG A 26 17.75 -1.26 -0.90
N GLN A 27 18.25 -2.49 -0.91
CA GLN A 27 19.67 -2.77 -1.18
C GLN A 27 20.04 -2.55 -2.65
N ASN A 28 19.08 -2.75 -3.58
CA ASN A 28 19.30 -2.64 -5.03
C ASN A 28 18.30 -1.67 -5.71
N ALA A 29 17.70 -0.75 -4.96
CA ALA A 29 16.73 0.16 -5.52
C ALA A 29 17.38 1.21 -6.43
N ALA A 30 16.80 1.41 -7.61
CA ALA A 30 17.20 2.46 -8.53
C ALA A 30 16.87 3.86 -7.96
N GLU A 31 17.52 4.88 -8.52
CA GLU A 31 17.19 6.28 -8.25
C GLU A 31 15.70 6.55 -8.49
N GLY A 32 15.07 7.32 -7.60
CA GLY A 32 13.65 7.64 -7.64
C GLY A 32 12.72 6.52 -7.16
N HIS A 33 13.24 5.36 -6.76
CA HIS A 33 12.43 4.29 -6.19
C HIS A 33 11.78 4.70 -4.86
N GLN A 34 10.53 4.35 -4.65
CA GLN A 34 9.72 4.78 -3.51
C GLN A 34 9.17 3.60 -2.73
N LEU A 35 9.36 3.65 -1.40
CA LEU A 35 8.79 2.71 -0.44
C LEU A 35 7.87 3.44 0.52
N LEU A 36 6.71 2.86 0.83
CA LEU A 36 5.89 3.28 1.95
C LEU A 36 6.27 2.47 3.18
N VAL A 37 6.77 3.16 4.19
CA VAL A 37 7.17 2.58 5.46
C VAL A 37 6.09 2.90 6.50
N ILE A 38 5.40 1.88 6.99
CA ILE A 38 4.41 1.99 8.06
C ILE A 38 4.98 1.35 9.31
N LEU A 39 5.36 2.17 10.29
CA LEU A 39 5.96 1.72 11.54
C LEU A 39 5.43 2.56 12.69
N ASN A 40 5.29 1.92 13.86
CA ASN A 40 4.78 2.57 15.07
C ASN A 40 3.46 3.29 14.78
N GLU A 41 3.40 4.60 15.01
CA GLU A 41 2.22 5.45 14.81
C GLU A 41 2.32 6.30 13.53
N SER A 42 3.30 6.06 12.66
CA SER A 42 3.61 6.91 11.50
C SER A 42 3.65 6.15 10.18
N ARG A 43 3.45 6.90 9.10
CA ARG A 43 3.66 6.49 7.72
C ARG A 43 4.67 7.44 7.08
N LEU A 44 5.69 6.87 6.48
CA LEU A 44 6.76 7.59 5.79
C LEU A 44 6.81 7.11 4.33
N VAL A 45 7.07 8.03 3.40
CA VAL A 45 7.48 7.67 2.04
C VAL A 45 8.98 7.89 1.95
N ASP A 46 9.69 6.81 1.71
CA ASP A 46 11.13 6.81 1.51
C ASP A 46 11.40 6.81 0.02
N THR A 47 12.20 7.77 -0.44
CA THR A 47 12.61 7.90 -1.84
C THR A 47 14.12 7.75 -1.95
N LYS A 48 14.58 6.95 -2.92
CA LYS A 48 16.00 6.87 -3.26
C LYS A 48 16.40 8.13 -4.02
N THR A 49 17.22 8.99 -3.42
CA THR A 49 17.72 10.23 -4.02
C THR A 49 19.22 10.34 -3.81
N GLY A 50 19.99 10.53 -4.90
CA GLY A 50 21.43 10.71 -4.83
C GLY A 50 22.16 9.52 -4.20
N GLY A 51 21.64 8.30 -4.34
CA GLY A 51 22.21 7.13 -3.68
C GLY A 51 21.83 6.97 -2.20
N GLU A 52 21.07 7.88 -1.61
CA GLU A 52 20.60 7.82 -0.23
C GLU A 52 19.08 7.65 -0.15
N TRP A 53 18.58 7.21 1.01
CA TRP A 53 17.14 7.13 1.25
C TRP A 53 16.68 8.37 2.02
N VAL A 54 15.82 9.17 1.39
CA VAL A 54 15.21 10.35 2.00
C VAL A 54 13.79 10.01 2.43
N SER A 55 13.54 10.08 3.74
CA SER A 55 12.22 9.82 4.34
C SER A 55 11.38 11.08 4.43
N ARG A 56 10.13 11.00 3.97
CA ARG A 56 9.13 12.06 4.13
C ARG A 56 7.94 11.55 4.93
N HIS A 57 7.59 12.24 6.01
CA HIS A 57 6.39 11.91 6.77
C HIS A 57 5.12 12.22 5.97
N VAL A 58 4.21 11.24 5.88
CA VAL A 58 2.96 11.33 5.10
C VAL A 58 1.70 11.08 5.94
N GLY A 59 1.83 11.02 7.26
CA GLY A 59 0.70 10.96 8.20
C GLY A 59 0.81 9.83 9.20
N GLN A 60 -0.23 9.67 10.00
CA GLN A 60 -0.28 8.66 11.07
C GLN A 60 -0.66 7.27 10.53
N ARG A 61 -0.29 6.21 11.25
CA ARG A 61 -0.61 4.81 10.87
C ARG A 61 -2.12 4.59 10.69
N GLY A 62 -2.94 5.08 11.63
CA GLY A 62 -4.39 5.00 11.56
C GLY A 62 -4.92 3.56 11.42
N GLY A 63 -4.34 2.62 12.18
CA GLY A 63 -4.76 1.21 12.16
C GLY A 63 -4.28 0.39 10.96
N LEU A 64 -3.57 0.98 10.00
CA LEU A 64 -3.00 0.22 8.88
C LEU A 64 -1.95 -0.80 9.35
N PRO A 65 -1.81 -1.94 8.65
CA PRO A 65 -0.80 -2.94 8.98
C PRO A 65 0.61 -2.34 8.90
N LYS A 66 1.46 -2.71 9.86
CA LYS A 66 2.88 -2.32 9.83
C LYS A 66 3.58 -3.08 8.70
N GLY A 67 4.51 -2.42 8.04
CA GLY A 67 5.24 -3.03 6.93
C GLY A 67 5.98 -2.03 6.07
N ILE A 68 6.72 -2.56 5.10
CA ILE A 68 7.40 -1.79 4.07
C ILE A 68 6.83 -2.26 2.74
N TYR A 69 6.21 -1.32 2.04
CA TYR A 69 5.46 -1.59 0.83
C TYR A 69 6.15 -0.90 -0.35
N ASP A 70 6.43 -1.66 -1.40
CA ASP A 70 7.02 -1.11 -2.62
C ASP A 70 5.96 -0.34 -3.41
N LEU A 71 6.10 1.00 -3.50
CA LEU A 71 5.19 1.84 -4.27
C LEU A 71 5.59 1.86 -5.75
N THR A 72 6.89 1.84 -6.06
CA THR A 72 7.39 1.84 -7.43
C THR A 72 7.04 0.54 -8.14
N GLY A 73 7.32 -0.59 -7.48
CA GLY A 73 7.03 -1.96 -7.91
C GLY A 73 5.60 -2.43 -7.63
N ALA A 74 4.71 -1.57 -7.11
CA ALA A 74 3.31 -1.91 -6.90
C ALA A 74 2.68 -2.45 -8.21
N ALA A 75 1.88 -3.52 -8.05
CA ALA A 75 1.24 -4.18 -9.16
C ALA A 75 0.27 -3.23 -9.87
N ARG A 76 0.19 -3.37 -11.20
CA ARG A 76 -0.79 -2.66 -12.02
C ARG A 76 -1.89 -3.62 -12.45
N PRO A 77 -3.13 -3.14 -12.54
CA PRO A 77 -4.19 -3.84 -13.27
C PRO A 77 -3.70 -4.19 -14.67
N ALA A 78 -3.94 -5.42 -15.10
CA ALA A 78 -3.58 -5.91 -16.41
C ALA A 78 -4.56 -5.36 -17.45
N LEU A 79 -4.02 -4.74 -18.50
CA LEU A 79 -4.84 -4.11 -19.54
C LEU A 79 -5.60 -5.13 -20.40
N ASN A 80 -5.11 -6.37 -20.48
CA ASN A 80 -5.63 -7.43 -21.32
C ASN A 80 -6.53 -8.43 -20.58
N ALA A 81 -6.70 -8.30 -19.27
CA ALA A 81 -7.56 -9.20 -18.52
C ALA A 81 -9.04 -8.88 -18.77
N THR A 82 -9.86 -9.93 -18.93
CA THR A 82 -11.32 -9.77 -19.12
C THR A 82 -11.95 -9.02 -17.96
N SER A 83 -11.61 -9.40 -16.72
CA SER A 83 -12.03 -8.71 -15.51
C SER A 83 -11.03 -8.96 -14.37
N GLN A 84 -10.76 -7.93 -13.57
CA GLN A 84 -9.97 -8.00 -12.35
C GLN A 84 -10.60 -7.16 -11.25
N ALA A 85 -10.73 -7.70 -10.04
CA ALA A 85 -11.26 -6.99 -8.90
C ALA A 85 -10.22 -6.92 -7.78
N TYR A 86 -10.14 -5.75 -7.15
CA TYR A 86 -9.23 -5.45 -6.06
C TYR A 86 -10.04 -4.86 -4.91
N ALA A 87 -10.05 -5.55 -3.78
CA ALA A 87 -10.78 -5.13 -2.59
C ALA A 87 -9.84 -5.10 -1.39
N GLY A 88 -9.88 -4.02 -0.62
CA GLY A 88 -8.99 -3.83 0.50
C GLY A 88 -8.74 -2.36 0.85
N ASN A 89 -7.77 -2.14 1.74
CA ASN A 89 -7.55 -0.84 2.37
C ASN A 89 -6.65 0.06 1.52
N VAL A 90 -6.98 1.34 1.45
CA VAL A 90 -6.09 2.35 0.88
C VAL A 90 -4.89 2.57 1.81
N LEU A 91 -3.68 2.34 1.31
CA LEU A 91 -2.43 2.54 2.06
C LEU A 91 -1.85 3.93 1.91
N HIS A 92 -1.91 4.47 0.70
CA HIS A 92 -1.31 5.76 0.38
C HIS A 92 -1.99 6.40 -0.82
N VAL A 93 -2.06 7.72 -0.81
CA VAL A 93 -2.54 8.53 -1.91
C VAL A 93 -1.43 9.51 -2.27
N SER A 94 -0.99 9.46 -3.52
CA SER A 94 -0.04 10.39 -4.12
C SER A 94 -0.78 11.34 -5.08
N PRO A 95 -0.13 12.38 -5.61
CA PRO A 95 -0.75 13.27 -6.60
C PRO A 95 -1.35 12.54 -7.80
N SER A 96 -0.70 11.46 -8.26
CA SER A 96 -1.10 10.75 -9.50
C SER A 96 -1.72 9.38 -9.26
N HIS A 97 -1.49 8.74 -8.11
CA HIS A 97 -1.89 7.35 -7.87
C HIS A 97 -2.48 7.12 -6.49
N VAL A 98 -3.40 6.15 -6.41
CA VAL A 98 -3.92 5.56 -5.17
C VAL A 98 -3.33 4.16 -5.03
N PHE A 99 -2.74 3.88 -3.87
CA PHE A 99 -2.14 2.59 -3.53
C PHE A 99 -3.03 1.83 -2.56
N GLN A 100 -3.42 0.63 -2.94
CA GLN A 100 -4.32 -0.22 -2.18
C GLN A 100 -3.61 -1.51 -1.75
N LEU A 101 -3.77 -1.89 -0.48
CA LEU A 101 -3.41 -3.22 0.01
C LEU A 101 -4.57 -4.17 -0.27
N THR A 102 -4.29 -5.20 -1.06
CA THR A 102 -5.22 -6.31 -1.34
C THR A 102 -4.53 -7.64 -1.01
N ALA A 103 -5.30 -8.72 -1.01
CA ALA A 103 -4.73 -10.06 -1.11
C ALA A 103 -4.64 -10.47 -2.58
N ASP A 104 -3.56 -11.16 -2.95
CA ASP A 104 -3.50 -11.88 -4.22
C ASP A 104 -4.32 -13.18 -4.16
N GLN A 105 -4.37 -13.92 -5.26
CA GLN A 105 -5.12 -15.20 -5.34
C GLN A 105 -4.63 -16.27 -4.36
N ARG A 106 -3.43 -16.12 -3.78
CA ARG A 106 -2.85 -17.03 -2.79
C ARG A 106 -3.01 -16.50 -1.37
N GLY A 107 -3.79 -15.43 -1.17
CA GLY A 107 -4.00 -14.80 0.12
C GLY A 107 -2.82 -13.94 0.60
N LYS A 108 -1.79 -13.73 -0.23
CA LYS A 108 -0.63 -12.92 0.15
C LYS A 108 -0.94 -11.44 -0.05
N ALA A 109 -0.61 -10.65 0.95
CA ALA A 109 -0.74 -9.20 0.88
C ALA A 109 0.10 -8.63 -0.29
N THR A 110 -0.54 -7.88 -1.16
CA THR A 110 0.07 -7.22 -2.32
C THR A 110 -0.44 -5.79 -2.44
N VAL A 111 0.39 -4.90 -2.98
CA VAL A 111 0.03 -3.51 -3.22
C VAL A 111 -0.28 -3.31 -4.69
N VAL A 112 -1.45 -2.76 -4.95
CA VAL A 112 -1.90 -2.39 -6.29
C VAL A 112 -1.92 -0.87 -6.40
N LYS A 113 -1.45 -0.34 -7.53
CA LYS A 113 -1.50 1.09 -7.85
C LYS A 113 -2.56 1.37 -8.91
N HIS A 114 -3.42 2.33 -8.62
CA HIS A 114 -4.47 2.84 -9.50
C HIS A 114 -4.18 4.28 -9.89
N ASP A 115 -4.55 4.70 -11.09
CA ASP A 115 -4.53 6.12 -11.45
C ASP A 115 -5.53 6.88 -10.58
N ARG A 116 -5.12 8.00 -9.99
CA ARG A 116 -6.00 8.82 -9.14
C ARG A 116 -7.17 9.41 -9.93
N ALA A 117 -6.99 9.61 -11.24
CA ALA A 117 -8.06 10.06 -12.14
C ALA A 117 -9.28 9.13 -12.12
N LEU A 118 -9.11 7.84 -11.81
CA LEU A 118 -10.20 6.87 -11.64
C LEU A 118 -11.23 7.30 -10.58
N PHE A 119 -10.78 8.02 -9.56
CA PHE A 119 -11.61 8.44 -8.43
C PHE A 119 -12.19 9.83 -8.62
N ARG A 120 -11.99 10.44 -9.81
CA ARG A 120 -12.61 11.71 -10.16
C ARG A 120 -13.93 11.43 -10.86
N HIS A 121 -15.02 11.93 -10.30
CA HIS A 121 -16.36 11.76 -10.87
C HIS A 121 -17.04 13.12 -11.01
N ALA A 122 -17.54 13.44 -12.21
CA ALA A 122 -18.21 14.71 -12.52
C ALA A 122 -17.42 15.96 -12.05
N GLY A 123 -16.09 15.95 -12.25
CA GLY A 123 -15.19 17.04 -11.84
C GLY A 123 -14.83 17.06 -10.35
N GLN A 124 -15.51 16.27 -9.52
CA GLN A 124 -15.24 16.16 -8.08
C GLN A 124 -14.18 15.09 -7.81
N ASP A 125 -13.25 15.41 -6.91
CA ASP A 125 -12.28 14.43 -6.40
C ASP A 125 -12.93 13.59 -5.30
N ARG A 126 -13.17 12.30 -5.57
CA ARG A 126 -13.67 11.32 -4.61
C ARG A 126 -12.59 10.32 -4.22
N THR A 127 -11.33 10.74 -4.25
CA THR A 127 -10.21 9.91 -3.81
C THR A 127 -10.45 9.42 -2.38
N PRO A 128 -10.43 8.10 -2.13
CA PRO A 128 -10.72 7.54 -0.83
C PRO A 128 -9.67 7.94 0.21
N ALA A 129 -10.10 8.10 1.46
CA ALA A 129 -9.20 8.40 2.56
C ALA A 129 -8.26 7.22 2.83
N VAL A 130 -7.02 7.52 3.23
CA VAL A 130 -6.08 6.46 3.63
C VAL A 130 -6.65 5.72 4.85
N GLY A 131 -6.63 4.38 4.80
CA GLY A 131 -7.25 3.51 5.80
C GLY A 131 -8.65 3.04 5.43
N SER A 132 -9.35 3.73 4.52
CA SER A 132 -10.68 3.31 4.08
C SER A 132 -10.61 2.07 3.19
N GLN A 133 -11.67 1.26 3.22
CA GLN A 133 -11.86 0.15 2.30
C GLN A 133 -12.46 0.65 0.99
N VAL A 134 -11.91 0.17 -0.11
CA VAL A 134 -12.45 0.41 -1.44
C VAL A 134 -12.45 -0.89 -2.23
N ALA A 135 -13.37 -0.99 -3.19
CA ALA A 135 -13.38 -2.04 -4.19
C ALA A 135 -13.21 -1.38 -5.56
N VAL A 136 -12.23 -1.85 -6.34
CA VAL A 136 -11.94 -1.35 -7.68
C VAL A 136 -11.98 -2.52 -8.64
N VAL A 137 -12.75 -2.39 -9.71
CA VAL A 137 -12.89 -3.40 -10.76
C VAL A 137 -12.33 -2.84 -12.06
N TYR A 138 -11.54 -3.63 -12.77
CA TYR A 138 -11.09 -3.35 -14.12
C TYR A 138 -11.74 -4.34 -15.06
N GLU A 139 -12.39 -3.83 -16.10
CA GLU A 139 -12.97 -4.62 -17.19
C GLU A 139 -12.34 -4.16 -18.50
N ARG A 140 -11.67 -5.07 -19.22
CA ARG A 140 -10.96 -4.75 -20.47
C ARG A 140 -10.01 -3.55 -20.33
N GLY A 141 -9.30 -3.48 -19.21
CA GLY A 141 -8.37 -2.39 -18.88
C GLY A 141 -9.02 -1.09 -18.40
N GLN A 142 -10.35 -0.98 -18.38
CA GLN A 142 -11.07 0.19 -17.88
C GLN A 142 -11.43 -0.01 -16.40
N GLY A 143 -10.85 0.82 -15.54
CA GLY A 143 -11.13 0.80 -14.11
C GLY A 143 -12.44 1.50 -13.78
N ARG A 144 -13.14 0.99 -12.76
CA ARG A 144 -14.23 1.68 -12.05
C ARG A 144 -14.14 1.40 -10.56
N VAL A 145 -14.44 2.42 -9.76
CA VAL A 145 -14.69 2.22 -8.33
C VAL A 145 -16.04 1.55 -8.20
N GLN A 146 -16.09 0.41 -7.53
CA GLN A 146 -17.34 -0.22 -7.18
C GLN A 146 -17.91 0.56 -6.00
N ASP A 147 -18.93 1.38 -6.27
CA ASP A 147 -19.66 2.04 -5.19
C ASP A 147 -20.15 0.95 -4.23
N GLN A 148 -19.92 1.13 -2.93
CA GLN A 148 -20.68 0.41 -1.91
C GLN A 148 -22.13 0.93 -1.93
N GLN A 149 -22.86 0.72 -3.02
CA GLN A 149 -24.30 0.93 -3.02
C GLN A 149 -24.95 -0.21 -2.23
N HIS A 150 -25.39 0.14 -1.01
CA HIS A 150 -26.51 -0.47 -0.30
C HIS A 150 -26.59 -2.00 -0.32
N ASP A 151 -25.90 -2.65 0.61
CA ASP A 151 -26.48 -3.82 1.29
C ASP A 151 -26.59 -3.54 2.79
N ARG A 152 -27.47 -2.58 3.11
CA ARG A 152 -28.16 -2.54 4.40
C ARG A 152 -29.55 -3.10 4.18
N SER A 153 -29.64 -4.39 3.85
CA SER A 153 -30.89 -5.13 3.91
C SER A 153 -30.65 -6.49 4.54
N ARG A 154 -30.60 -6.52 5.88
CA ARG A 154 -31.13 -7.61 6.72
C ARG A 154 -31.09 -7.24 8.19
#